data_AF-A0A7Y5PLR6-F1
#
_entry.id   AF-A0A7Y5PLR6-F1
#
_cell.length_a   1.000
_cell.length_b   1.000
_cell.length_c   1.000
_cell.angle_alpha   90.00
_cell.angle_beta   90.00
_cell.angle_gamma   90.00
#
_symmetry.space_group_name_H-M   'P 1'
#
loop_
_entity.id
_entity.type
_entity.pdbx_description
1 polymer ?
#
loop_
_entity_poly.entity_id
_entity_poly.type
_entity_poly.pdbx_seq_one_letter_code
_entity_poly.pdbx_strand_id
1 'polypeptide(L)'
;MKLKHAERRRRCCTALGLALLALYPIPMLQAAPLSAAPAASAPATPAVVERLAGGYALRGVREVAAALRLRADGGFDYGISYGAVDMQAAGTWRSDGQRVWLQTEQAPASFRWGQAQSDFHNDFPMTPDRPVQLLVRVEEPERRLIWSNVEVQAEFTNGQVRSGVTGRNGMLAFLERTDEPWRGHTVSRLAVRYRDMPWMWFEMNGPMKTAVIYFRPGALMRPAFKQMVLDVRPTRGSARELRMLETDGESSPGGSRETYFRQ
;
A
#
# COMPACT_ATOMS: atom_id res chain seq x y z
N MET A 1 48.35 -8.79 -39.33
CA MET A 1 48.14 -10.26 -39.37
C MET A 1 46.68 -10.50 -39.75
N LYS A 2 46.43 -10.84 -41.02
CA LYS A 2 45.10 -11.14 -41.59
C LYS A 2 44.82 -12.63 -41.42
N LEU A 3 43.56 -13.01 -41.17
CA LEU A 3 42.95 -14.21 -41.75
C LEU A 3 41.42 -14.12 -41.65
N LYS A 4 40.83 -13.67 -42.77
CA LYS A 4 39.46 -14.01 -43.22
C LYS A 4 39.48 -15.47 -43.68
N HIS A 5 38.42 -16.25 -43.43
CA HIS A 5 37.98 -17.41 -44.25
C HIS A 5 36.47 -17.56 -44.00
N ALA A 6 35.56 -17.27 -44.93
CA ALA A 6 35.28 -17.89 -46.24
C ALA A 6 34.19 -18.99 -46.16
N GLU A 7 32.94 -18.53 -46.30
CA GLU A 7 31.94 -18.98 -47.28
C GLU A 7 32.14 -20.37 -47.92
N ARG A 8 31.13 -21.25 -47.79
CA ARG A 8 30.89 -22.33 -48.77
C ARG A 8 29.41 -22.46 -49.13
N ARG A 9 29.14 -22.02 -50.36
CA ARG A 9 27.92 -22.19 -51.15
C ARG A 9 27.74 -23.63 -51.63
N ARG A 10 26.51 -23.89 -52.13
CA ARG A 10 26.07 -24.73 -53.29
C ARG A 10 25.00 -25.73 -52.83
N ARG A 11 23.96 -26.11 -53.58
CA ARG A 11 23.35 -25.82 -54.90
C ARG A 11 22.01 -26.60 -54.84
N CYS A 12 20.89 -26.02 -55.29
CA CYS A 12 20.20 -26.37 -56.53
C CYS A 12 19.72 -27.83 -56.63
N CYS A 13 18.40 -28.05 -56.62
CA CYS A 13 17.73 -29.10 -57.39
C CYS A 13 16.22 -28.79 -57.49
N THR A 14 15.78 -28.57 -58.72
CA THR A 14 14.40 -28.42 -59.18
C THR A 14 13.90 -29.80 -59.61
N ALA A 15 12.72 -30.24 -59.15
CA ALA A 15 11.86 -31.27 -59.79
C ALA A 15 10.52 -31.27 -59.03
N LEU A 16 9.44 -30.67 -59.54
CA LEU A 16 8.41 -31.29 -60.40
C LEU A 16 7.97 -32.69 -59.95
N GLY A 17 6.76 -32.79 -59.39
CA GLY A 17 6.10 -34.04 -59.04
C GLY A 17 4.58 -33.83 -58.88
N LEU A 18 3.81 -34.53 -59.70
CA LEU A 18 2.36 -34.45 -59.89
C LEU A 18 1.53 -34.90 -58.68
N ALA A 19 0.38 -34.23 -58.54
CA ALA A 19 -0.96 -34.73 -58.23
C ALA A 19 -1.14 -35.92 -57.25
N LEU A 20 -1.84 -35.66 -56.14
CA LEU A 20 -2.83 -36.59 -55.58
C LEU A 20 -3.93 -35.80 -54.85
N LEU A 21 -5.16 -35.86 -55.37
CA LEU A 21 -6.37 -35.34 -54.74
C LEU A 21 -6.69 -36.21 -53.51
N ALA A 22 -6.36 -35.73 -52.32
CA ALA A 22 -6.84 -36.30 -51.06
C ALA A 22 -8.01 -35.46 -50.55
N LEU A 23 -9.18 -36.09 -50.44
CA LEU A 23 -10.36 -35.53 -49.76
C LEU A 23 -9.98 -35.20 -48.30
N TYR A 24 -9.92 -33.91 -47.98
CA TYR A 24 -9.81 -33.43 -46.60
C TYR A 24 -11.23 -33.30 -46.01
N PRO A 25 -11.55 -33.92 -44.87
CA PRO A 25 -12.77 -33.62 -44.14
C PRO A 25 -12.69 -32.18 -43.61
N ILE A 26 -13.77 -31.42 -43.83
CA ILE A 26 -13.96 -30.07 -43.30
C ILE A 26 -13.91 -30.16 -41.76
N PRO A 27 -12.96 -29.51 -41.06
CA PRO A 27 -13.01 -29.45 -39.61
C PRO A 27 -14.22 -28.61 -39.21
N MET A 28 -15.14 -29.21 -38.44
CA MET A 28 -16.20 -28.48 -37.76
C MET A 28 -15.57 -27.34 -36.94
N LEU A 29 -15.94 -26.12 -37.29
CA LEU A 29 -15.61 -24.91 -36.56
C LEU A 29 -16.33 -24.98 -35.20
N GLN A 30 -15.68 -25.54 -34.18
CA GLN A 30 -16.14 -25.45 -32.80
C GLN A 30 -16.16 -23.97 -32.41
N ALA A 31 -17.35 -23.43 -32.20
CA ALA A 31 -17.55 -22.14 -31.56
C ALA A 31 -17.00 -22.24 -30.14
N ALA A 32 -15.83 -21.64 -29.90
CA ALA A 32 -15.31 -21.44 -28.56
C ALA A 32 -16.35 -20.64 -27.76
N PRO A 33 -16.72 -21.05 -26.53
CA PRO A 33 -17.55 -20.22 -25.69
C PRO A 33 -16.82 -18.90 -25.46
N LEU A 34 -17.47 -17.78 -25.80
CA LEU A 34 -17.03 -16.47 -25.37
C LEU A 34 -16.95 -16.52 -23.84
N SER A 35 -15.73 -16.63 -23.33
CA SER A 35 -15.44 -16.40 -21.92
C SER A 35 -15.78 -14.94 -21.65
N ALA A 36 -16.95 -14.71 -21.06
CA ALA A 36 -17.38 -13.38 -20.63
C ALA A 36 -16.30 -12.83 -19.69
N ALA A 37 -15.55 -11.83 -20.15
CA ALA A 37 -14.71 -11.04 -19.28
C ALA A 37 -15.59 -10.49 -18.14
N PRO A 38 -15.12 -10.48 -16.88
CA PRO A 38 -15.90 -9.92 -15.80
C PRO A 38 -16.24 -8.48 -16.16
N ALA A 39 -17.53 -8.19 -16.33
CA ALA A 39 -18.02 -6.86 -16.61
C ALA A 39 -17.51 -5.94 -15.50
N ALA A 40 -16.57 -5.05 -15.85
CA ALA A 40 -16.18 -3.94 -15.01
C ALA A 40 -17.45 -3.15 -14.71
N SER A 41 -18.04 -3.38 -13.55
CA SER A 41 -19.35 -2.82 -13.26
C SER A 41 -19.19 -1.32 -13.07
N ALA A 42 -20.12 -0.55 -13.64
CA ALA A 42 -20.02 0.90 -13.73
C ALA A 42 -19.96 1.58 -12.34
N PRO A 43 -19.41 2.82 -12.25
CA PRO A 43 -19.50 3.63 -11.04
C PRO A 43 -20.96 3.82 -10.60
N ALA A 44 -21.18 3.94 -9.29
CA ALA A 44 -22.52 4.12 -8.73
C ALA A 44 -23.16 5.41 -9.25
N THR A 45 -24.46 5.37 -9.57
CA THR A 45 -25.20 6.57 -9.95
C THR A 45 -25.35 7.50 -8.74
N PRO A 46 -25.50 8.83 -8.94
CA PRO A 46 -25.64 9.78 -7.83
C PRO A 46 -26.74 9.42 -6.83
N ALA A 47 -27.89 8.92 -7.31
CA ALA A 47 -28.99 8.47 -6.44
C ALA A 47 -28.64 7.22 -5.61
N VAL A 48 -27.81 6.32 -6.14
CA VAL A 48 -27.31 5.16 -5.38
C VAL A 48 -26.28 5.62 -4.35
N VAL A 49 -25.42 6.58 -4.70
CA VAL A 49 -24.44 7.18 -3.79
C VAL A 49 -25.11 7.86 -2.62
N GLU A 50 -26.09 8.74 -2.87
CA GLU A 50 -26.84 9.44 -1.82
C GLU A 50 -27.53 8.47 -0.86
N ARG A 51 -28.01 7.33 -1.38
CA ARG A 51 -28.71 6.32 -0.59
C ARG A 51 -27.78 5.41 0.23
N LEU A 52 -26.56 5.16 -0.23
CA LEU A 52 -25.63 4.18 0.39
C LEU A 52 -24.44 4.81 1.10
N ALA A 53 -24.08 6.05 0.83
CA ALA A 53 -23.02 6.73 1.55
C ALA A 53 -23.38 6.84 3.04
N GLY A 54 -22.42 6.56 3.91
CA GLY A 54 -22.63 6.52 5.35
C GLY A 54 -21.61 5.66 6.10
N GLY A 55 -21.66 5.74 7.42
CA GLY A 55 -20.94 4.82 8.31
C GLY A 55 -21.82 3.62 8.64
N TYR A 56 -21.20 2.44 8.74
CA TYR A 56 -21.85 1.19 9.07
C TYR A 56 -21.04 0.46 10.14
N ALA A 57 -21.71 -0.02 11.17
CA ALA A 57 -21.10 -0.83 12.22
C ALA A 57 -21.50 -2.30 12.08
N LEU A 58 -20.55 -3.20 12.35
CA LEU A 58 -20.79 -4.63 12.38
C LEU A 58 -21.77 -4.99 13.50
N ARG A 59 -22.74 -5.85 13.19
CA ARG A 59 -23.74 -6.41 14.11
C ARG A 59 -23.76 -7.93 13.99
N GLY A 60 -24.30 -8.59 15.01
CA GLY A 60 -24.53 -10.04 15.01
C GLY A 60 -23.34 -10.91 15.46
N VAL A 61 -22.22 -10.30 15.87
CA VAL A 61 -21.05 -11.03 16.39
C VAL A 61 -20.59 -10.46 17.73
N ARG A 62 -20.07 -11.33 18.60
CA ARG A 62 -19.35 -10.96 19.83
C ARG A 62 -17.85 -11.02 19.56
N GLU A 63 -17.07 -10.23 20.30
CA GLU A 63 -15.59 -10.24 20.28
C GLU A 63 -14.93 -9.70 19.00
N VAL A 64 -15.70 -9.32 17.99
CA VAL A 64 -15.21 -8.67 16.76
C VAL A 64 -15.86 -7.30 16.63
N ALA A 65 -15.06 -6.26 16.46
CA ALA A 65 -15.53 -4.94 16.08
C ALA A 65 -15.10 -4.65 14.64
N ALA A 66 -16.04 -4.35 13.75
CA ALA A 66 -15.70 -3.80 12.43
C ALA A 66 -16.58 -2.60 12.10
N ALA A 67 -16.00 -1.67 11.36
CA ALA A 67 -16.68 -0.50 10.83
C ALA A 67 -16.33 -0.31 9.36
N LEU A 68 -17.33 0.08 8.58
CA LEU A 68 -17.21 0.41 7.16
C LEU A 68 -17.78 1.81 6.97
N ARG A 69 -17.05 2.69 6.27
CA ARG A 69 -17.56 3.98 5.82
C ARG A 69 -17.55 4.01 4.31
N LEU A 70 -18.71 4.18 3.69
CA LEU A 70 -18.85 4.48 2.27
C LEU A 70 -18.95 6.00 2.12
N ARG A 71 -17.96 6.62 1.49
CA ARG A 71 -17.92 8.07 1.24
C ARG A 71 -18.67 8.39 -0.05
N ALA A 72 -19.29 9.57 -0.09
CA ALA A 72 -20.06 10.03 -1.25
C ALA A 72 -19.18 10.32 -2.49
N ASP A 73 -17.86 10.43 -2.32
CA ASP A 73 -16.89 10.60 -3.41
C ASP A 73 -16.51 9.26 -4.09
N GLY A 74 -17.15 8.16 -3.72
CA GLY A 74 -16.83 6.83 -4.23
C GLY A 74 -15.67 6.14 -3.50
N GLY A 75 -15.13 6.72 -2.44
CA GLY A 75 -14.12 6.11 -1.58
C GLY A 75 -14.72 5.33 -0.40
N PHE A 76 -13.98 4.38 0.17
CA PHE A 76 -14.37 3.71 1.42
C PHE A 76 -13.21 3.61 2.41
N ASP A 77 -13.57 3.46 3.68
CA ASP A 77 -12.67 3.11 4.78
C ASP A 77 -13.24 1.91 5.53
N TYR A 78 -12.40 0.95 5.87
CA TYR A 78 -12.76 -0.25 6.61
C TYR A 78 -11.74 -0.50 7.72
N GLY A 79 -12.23 -0.85 8.90
CA GLY A 79 -11.41 -1.32 10.01
C GLY A 79 -12.06 -2.52 10.70
N ILE A 80 -11.24 -3.48 11.11
CA ILE A 80 -11.66 -4.61 11.94
C ILE A 80 -10.63 -4.83 13.05
N SER A 81 -11.15 -5.12 14.23
CA SER A 81 -10.38 -5.50 15.41
C SER A 81 -10.91 -6.81 15.94
N TYR A 82 -10.01 -7.78 16.13
CA TYR A 82 -10.29 -9.08 16.72
C TYR A 82 -9.13 -9.49 17.64
N GLY A 83 -9.40 -9.59 18.94
CA GLY A 83 -8.37 -9.86 19.94
C GLY A 83 -7.26 -8.81 19.90
N ALA A 84 -6.04 -9.23 19.56
CA ALA A 84 -4.86 -8.36 19.41
C ALA A 84 -4.55 -7.99 17.95
N VAL A 85 -5.43 -8.34 17.01
CA VAL A 85 -5.23 -8.12 15.58
C VAL A 85 -6.14 -6.99 15.10
N ASP A 86 -5.51 -5.92 14.61
CA ASP A 86 -6.18 -4.81 13.93
C ASP A 86 -5.80 -4.81 12.45
N MET A 87 -6.81 -4.79 11.57
CA MET A 87 -6.62 -4.70 10.13
C MET A 87 -7.47 -3.58 9.54
N GLN A 88 -6.99 -3.01 8.44
CA GLN A 88 -7.64 -1.91 7.75
C GLN A 88 -7.61 -2.12 6.24
N ALA A 89 -8.58 -1.52 5.56
CA ALA A 89 -8.59 -1.40 4.11
C ALA A 89 -9.22 -0.06 3.72
N ALA A 90 -8.73 0.54 2.65
CA ALA A 90 -9.31 1.73 2.06
C ALA A 90 -9.14 1.67 0.53
N GLY A 91 -10.03 2.33 -0.19
CA GLY A 91 -10.00 2.32 -1.65
C GLY A 91 -11.30 2.88 -2.22
N THR A 92 -11.73 2.33 -3.33
CA THR A 92 -12.93 2.78 -4.05
C THR A 92 -14.07 1.77 -3.95
N TRP A 93 -15.30 2.27 -4.03
CA TRP A 93 -16.49 1.46 -4.07
C TRP A 93 -17.41 1.85 -5.22
N ARG A 94 -18.21 0.88 -5.64
CA ARG A 94 -19.21 1.02 -6.69
C ARG A 94 -20.44 0.20 -6.35
N SER A 95 -21.58 0.51 -6.95
CA SER A 95 -22.84 -0.17 -6.66
C SER A 95 -23.83 -0.04 -7.82
N ASP A 96 -24.62 -1.09 -8.03
CA ASP A 96 -25.79 -1.11 -8.91
C ASP A 96 -27.11 -0.93 -8.11
N GLY A 97 -27.01 -0.69 -6.80
CA GLY A 97 -28.13 -0.57 -5.87
C GLY A 97 -28.56 -1.87 -5.20
N GLN A 98 -28.14 -3.03 -5.71
CA GLN A 98 -28.35 -4.35 -5.08
C GLN A 98 -27.09 -4.87 -4.41
N ARG A 99 -25.93 -4.57 -5.00
CA ARG A 99 -24.63 -4.96 -4.47
C ARG A 99 -23.71 -3.76 -4.34
N VAL A 100 -22.76 -3.87 -3.42
CA VAL A 100 -21.64 -2.95 -3.27
C VAL A 100 -20.35 -3.74 -3.49
N TRP A 101 -19.49 -3.25 -4.37
CA TRP A 101 -18.15 -3.80 -4.57
C TRP A 101 -17.14 -2.82 -4.00
N LEU A 102 -16.27 -3.32 -3.12
CA LEU A 102 -15.16 -2.61 -2.54
C LEU A 102 -13.87 -3.10 -3.18
N GLN A 103 -13.05 -2.18 -3.68
CA GLN A 103 -11.73 -2.44 -4.23
C GLN A 103 -10.69 -1.68 -3.40
N THR A 104 -9.89 -2.40 -2.63
CA THR A 104 -8.81 -1.80 -1.84
C THR A 104 -7.72 -1.31 -2.78
N GLU A 105 -7.23 -0.11 -2.50
CA GLU A 105 -6.13 0.53 -3.20
C GLU A 105 -4.93 0.62 -2.27
N GLN A 106 -3.79 0.12 -2.71
CA GLN A 106 -2.55 0.20 -1.96
C GLN A 106 -1.56 1.05 -2.72
N ALA A 107 -1.36 2.29 -2.25
CA ALA A 107 -0.27 3.11 -2.74
C ALA A 107 1.08 2.43 -2.41
N PRO A 108 2.12 2.64 -3.23
CA PRO A 108 3.47 2.26 -2.85
C PRO A 108 3.86 2.89 -1.51
N ALA A 109 4.70 2.19 -0.75
CA ALA A 109 5.29 2.75 0.45
C ALA A 109 6.08 4.03 0.12
N SER A 110 5.96 5.06 0.95
CA SER A 110 6.62 6.35 0.70
C SER A 110 7.04 7.05 1.97
N PHE A 111 8.14 7.80 1.89
CA PHE A 111 8.59 8.71 2.93
C PHE A 111 8.45 10.15 2.46
N ARG A 112 8.17 11.07 3.38
CA ARG A 112 8.06 12.51 3.10
C ARG A 112 8.57 13.30 4.31
N TRP A 113 9.02 14.53 4.08
CA TRP A 113 9.21 15.47 5.18
C TRP A 113 7.91 15.64 5.96
N GLY A 114 8.02 15.51 7.28
CA GLY A 114 6.96 15.81 8.24
C GLY A 114 7.11 17.22 8.79
N GLN A 115 6.13 17.63 9.60
CA GLN A 115 6.21 18.88 10.34
C GLN A 115 6.97 18.63 11.66
N ALA A 116 7.92 19.51 11.98
CA ALA A 116 8.53 19.51 13.30
C ALA A 116 7.46 19.78 14.36
N GLN A 117 7.29 18.88 15.31
CA GLN A 117 6.39 19.08 16.45
C GLN A 117 7.19 19.70 17.62
N SER A 118 6.51 20.45 18.47
CA SER A 118 7.14 21.18 19.59
C SER A 118 7.43 20.31 20.82
N ASP A 119 6.82 19.12 20.91
CA ASP A 119 6.83 18.23 22.07
C ASP A 119 7.96 17.17 22.07
N PHE A 120 8.80 17.15 21.03
CA PHE A 120 9.94 16.22 20.90
C PHE A 120 10.86 16.13 22.12
N HIS A 121 11.02 17.23 22.86
CA HIS A 121 11.88 17.30 24.04
C HIS A 121 11.36 16.44 25.20
N ASN A 122 10.07 16.14 25.24
CA ASN A 122 9.48 15.25 26.26
C ASN A 122 9.83 13.79 25.99
N ASP A 123 9.88 13.40 24.71
CA ASP A 123 10.13 12.01 24.29
C ASP A 123 11.63 11.67 24.26
N PHE A 124 12.48 12.68 24.10
CA PHE A 124 13.93 12.56 24.15
C PHE A 124 14.55 13.76 24.89
N PRO A 125 14.79 13.67 26.21
CA PRO A 125 15.39 14.77 26.95
C PRO A 125 16.82 14.96 26.47
N MET A 126 17.07 16.06 25.75
CA MET A 126 18.41 16.45 25.34
C MET A 126 19.16 16.94 26.58
N THR A 127 20.16 16.18 27.02
CA THR A 127 20.96 16.52 28.18
C THR A 127 22.28 17.20 27.76
N PRO A 128 22.79 18.19 28.51
CA PRO A 128 24.01 18.91 28.16
C PRO A 128 25.27 18.02 28.06
N ASP A 129 25.30 16.88 28.75
CA ASP A 129 26.39 15.91 28.73
C ASP A 129 26.46 15.08 27.44
N ARG A 130 25.36 15.03 26.66
CA ARG A 130 25.28 14.31 25.39
C ARG A 130 24.55 15.15 24.34
N PRO A 131 25.18 16.25 23.85
CA PRO A 131 24.55 17.15 22.91
C PRO A 131 24.07 16.40 21.66
N VAL A 132 22.81 16.58 21.32
CA VAL A 132 22.21 16.02 20.10
C VAL A 132 22.47 16.97 18.94
N GLN A 133 23.02 16.41 17.86
CA GLN A 133 23.20 17.15 16.63
C GLN A 133 21.94 17.11 15.76
N LEU A 134 21.35 15.92 15.62
CA LEU A 134 20.11 15.73 14.90
C LEU A 134 19.30 14.60 15.54
N LEU A 135 18.06 14.88 15.91
CA LEU A 135 17.07 13.89 16.30
C LEU A 135 16.15 13.61 15.12
N VAL A 136 16.06 12.35 14.70
CA VAL A 136 15.17 11.91 13.62
C VAL A 136 14.02 11.14 14.24
N ARG A 137 12.78 11.48 13.87
CA ARG A 137 11.58 10.69 14.21
C ARG A 137 10.87 10.26 12.95
N VAL A 138 10.45 8.99 12.93
CA VAL A 138 9.69 8.42 11.83
C VAL A 138 8.31 8.00 12.33
N GLU A 139 7.26 8.58 11.74
CA GLU A 139 5.89 8.41 12.19
C GLU A 139 4.86 8.44 11.05
N GLU A 140 3.63 8.01 11.33
CA GLU A 140 2.47 8.17 10.45
C GLU A 140 1.40 8.99 11.21
N PRO A 141 1.26 10.30 10.92
CA PRO A 141 0.47 11.19 11.76
C PRO A 141 -1.04 10.84 11.76
N GLU A 142 -1.57 10.38 10.63
CA GLU A 142 -2.99 10.04 10.47
C GLU A 142 -3.43 8.91 11.41
N ARG A 143 -2.55 7.92 11.61
CA ARG A 143 -2.80 6.78 12.49
C ARG A 143 -2.11 6.90 13.85
N ARG A 144 -1.37 8.00 14.08
CA ARG A 144 -0.50 8.21 15.25
C ARG A 144 0.45 7.02 15.48
N LEU A 145 0.93 6.41 14.39
CA LEU A 145 1.87 5.31 14.48
C LEU A 145 3.30 5.83 14.51
N ILE A 146 4.14 5.12 15.24
CA ILE A 146 5.55 5.40 15.39
C ILE A 146 6.33 4.21 14.81
N TRP A 147 7.33 4.48 13.99
CA TRP A 147 8.00 3.44 13.21
C TRP A 147 9.39 3.11 13.74
N SER A 148 9.53 1.93 14.32
CA SER A 148 10.81 1.33 14.70
C SER A 148 11.45 0.57 13.54
N ASN A 149 12.75 0.28 13.67
CA ASN A 149 13.52 -0.47 12.67
C ASN A 149 13.57 0.21 11.29
N VAL A 150 13.48 1.54 11.27
CA VAL A 150 13.73 2.34 10.07
C VAL A 150 15.21 2.68 10.08
N GLU A 151 15.91 2.26 9.03
CA GLU A 151 17.31 2.60 8.83
C GLU A 151 17.42 4.05 8.38
N VAL A 152 18.39 4.76 8.95
CA VAL A 152 18.60 6.18 8.68
C VAL A 152 20.08 6.40 8.43
N GLN A 153 20.39 7.18 7.40
CA GLN A 153 21.73 7.69 7.14
C GLN A 153 21.73 9.21 7.21
N ALA A 154 22.72 9.77 7.88
CA ALA A 154 23.01 11.19 7.91
C ALA A 154 24.32 11.41 7.15
N GLU A 155 24.25 12.10 6.03
CA GLU A 155 25.42 12.60 5.30
C GLU A 155 25.75 13.99 5.84
N PHE A 156 27.03 14.21 6.13
CA PHE A 156 27.55 15.44 6.71
C PHE A 156 28.15 16.35 5.64
N THR A 157 28.34 17.63 5.96
CA THR A 157 28.90 18.62 5.02
C THR A 157 30.33 18.31 4.53
N ASN A 158 31.04 17.40 5.20
CA ASN A 158 32.34 16.87 4.77
C ASN A 158 32.23 15.58 3.92
N GLY A 159 31.03 15.17 3.53
CA GLY A 159 30.77 13.93 2.78
C GLY A 159 30.85 12.64 3.61
N GLN A 160 31.13 12.73 4.91
CA GLN A 160 31.10 11.56 5.79
C GLN A 160 29.66 11.14 6.07
N VAL A 161 29.44 9.84 6.25
CA VAL A 161 28.10 9.30 6.50
C VAL A 161 28.08 8.57 7.84
N ARG A 162 27.03 8.80 8.62
CA ARG A 162 26.70 7.99 9.80
C ARG A 162 25.37 7.31 9.59
N SER A 163 25.23 6.11 10.12
CA SER A 163 24.01 5.33 10.04
C SER A 163 23.50 4.96 11.41
N GLY A 164 22.20 4.71 11.51
CA GLY A 164 21.55 4.17 12.69
C GLY A 164 20.19 3.62 12.33
N VAL A 165 19.48 3.13 13.35
CA VAL A 165 18.15 2.55 13.19
C VAL A 165 17.25 3.13 14.27
N THR A 166 16.01 3.47 13.91
CA THR A 166 15.04 3.98 14.88
C THR A 166 14.69 2.95 15.95
N GLY A 167 14.64 3.39 17.21
CA GLY A 167 14.24 2.57 18.34
C GLY A 167 12.72 2.30 18.40
N ARG A 168 12.26 1.69 19.49
CA ARG A 168 10.82 1.39 19.70
C ARG A 168 9.92 2.62 19.73
N ASN A 169 10.47 3.77 20.09
CA ASN A 169 9.82 5.08 20.04
C ASN A 169 9.97 5.77 18.67
N GLY A 170 10.42 5.05 17.64
CA GLY A 170 10.57 5.55 16.27
C GLY A 170 11.56 6.69 16.12
N MET A 171 12.47 6.84 17.09
CA MET A 171 13.47 7.89 17.09
C MET A 171 14.89 7.36 16.96
N LEU A 172 15.76 8.18 16.37
CA LEU A 172 17.20 8.00 16.31
C LEU A 172 17.88 9.35 16.58
N ALA A 173 18.81 9.38 17.51
CA ALA A 173 19.63 10.56 17.78
C ALA A 173 21.04 10.39 17.18
N PHE A 174 21.44 11.31 16.33
CA PHE A 174 22.84 11.55 16.00
C PHE A 174 23.41 12.51 17.03
N LEU A 175 24.24 11.97 17.92
CA LEU A 175 24.98 12.77 18.89
C LEU A 175 26.04 13.63 18.19
N GLU A 176 26.24 14.83 18.71
CA GLU A 176 27.31 15.72 18.30
C GLU A 176 28.68 15.11 18.60
N ARG A 177 29.64 15.36 17.71
CA ARG A 177 31.01 14.85 17.81
C ARG A 177 31.99 16.01 17.68
N THR A 178 32.94 16.06 18.61
CA THR A 178 33.98 17.10 18.67
C THR A 178 35.33 16.59 18.19
N ASP A 179 35.41 15.33 17.76
CA ASP A 179 36.58 14.69 17.19
C ASP A 179 36.55 14.76 15.64
N GLU A 180 37.72 14.71 15.02
CA GLU A 180 37.85 14.58 13.57
C GLU A 180 37.33 13.20 13.11
N PRO A 181 36.71 13.07 11.92
CA PRO A 181 36.47 14.13 10.92
C PRO A 181 35.19 14.95 11.16
N TRP A 182 34.50 14.81 12.29
CA TRP A 182 33.13 15.31 12.49
C TRP A 182 33.04 16.73 13.00
N ARG A 183 34.11 17.20 13.64
CA ARG A 183 34.18 18.52 14.28
C ARG A 183 33.75 19.62 13.31
N GLY A 184 32.76 20.41 13.70
CA GLY A 184 32.29 21.57 12.93
C GLY A 184 31.44 21.24 11.69
N HIS A 185 31.20 19.97 11.39
CA HIS A 185 30.37 19.55 10.27
C HIS A 185 28.95 19.22 10.71
N THR A 186 27.95 19.75 10.00
CA THR A 186 26.52 19.48 10.23
C THR A 186 26.01 18.44 9.24
N VAL A 187 24.83 17.89 9.51
CA VAL A 187 24.14 17.03 8.55
C VAL A 187 23.64 17.89 7.39
N SER A 188 23.92 17.46 6.15
CA SER A 188 23.47 18.09 4.90
C SER A 188 22.34 17.32 4.24
N ARG A 189 22.33 15.98 4.36
CA ARG A 189 21.32 15.11 3.76
C ARG A 189 20.94 13.98 4.70
N LEU A 190 19.69 13.57 4.61
CA LEU A 190 19.16 12.43 5.35
C LEU A 190 18.66 11.38 4.37
N ALA A 191 19.04 10.13 4.55
CA ALA A 191 18.42 9.00 3.86
C ALA A 191 17.63 8.16 4.85
N VAL A 192 16.51 7.62 4.41
CA VAL A 192 15.77 6.61 5.17
C VAL A 192 15.46 5.41 4.31
N ARG A 193 15.37 4.25 4.97
CA ARG A 193 14.98 2.99 4.36
C ARG A 193 14.23 2.14 5.37
N TYR A 194 13.22 1.42 4.88
CA TYR A 194 12.54 0.39 5.66
C TYR A 194 12.57 -0.93 4.90
N ARG A 195 13.21 -1.95 5.49
CA ARG A 195 13.41 -3.26 4.88
C ARG A 195 14.08 -3.14 3.50
N ASP A 196 13.54 -3.84 2.49
CA ASP A 196 14.08 -3.94 1.14
C ASP A 196 13.74 -2.73 0.24
N MET A 197 13.17 -1.66 0.80
CA MET A 197 12.93 -0.44 0.03
C MET A 197 14.26 0.19 -0.46
N PRO A 198 14.26 0.89 -1.59
CA PRO A 198 15.41 1.73 -1.95
C PRO A 198 15.58 2.85 -0.92
N TRP A 199 16.83 3.31 -0.74
CA TRP A 199 17.12 4.51 0.04
C TRP A 199 16.40 5.72 -0.55
N MET A 200 15.69 6.46 0.30
CA MET A 200 15.08 7.73 -0.07
C MET A 200 15.86 8.87 0.59
N TRP A 201 16.46 9.72 -0.23
CA TRP A 201 17.26 10.85 0.21
C TRP A 201 16.43 12.14 0.32
N PHE A 202 16.76 12.94 1.33
CA PHE A 202 16.16 14.20 1.65
C PHE A 202 17.25 15.25 1.86
N GLU A 203 17.16 16.34 1.12
CA GLU A 203 18.02 17.50 1.30
C GLU A 203 17.59 18.28 2.55
N MET A 204 18.56 18.69 3.37
CA MET A 204 18.28 19.51 4.55
C MET A 204 18.30 21.00 4.20
N ASN A 205 17.24 21.71 4.58
CA ASN A 205 17.14 23.16 4.40
C ASN A 205 17.82 23.90 5.57
N GLY A 206 19.13 23.74 5.69
CA GLY A 206 19.93 24.36 6.75
C GLY A 206 20.03 23.54 8.06
N PRO A 207 20.73 24.07 9.07
CA PRO A 207 20.96 23.36 10.32
C PRO A 207 19.65 23.22 11.10
N MET A 208 19.21 21.98 11.32
CA MET A 208 18.07 21.64 12.17
C MET A 208 18.50 20.64 13.23
N LYS A 209 17.89 20.76 14.42
CA LYS A 209 18.08 19.83 15.53
C LYS A 209 17.12 18.65 15.50
N THR A 210 16.03 18.78 14.75
CA THR A 210 14.98 17.76 14.63
C THR A 210 14.56 17.59 13.18
N ALA A 211 14.47 16.34 12.74
CA ALA A 211 13.94 15.93 11.45
C ALA A 211 12.76 14.98 11.68
N VAL A 212 11.62 15.30 11.08
CA VAL A 212 10.43 14.44 11.12
C VAL A 212 10.23 13.86 9.74
N ILE A 213 10.12 12.54 9.65
CA ILE A 213 9.86 11.83 8.41
C ILE A 213 8.52 11.12 8.55
N TYR A 214 7.57 11.49 7.71
CA TYR A 214 6.31 10.76 7.60
C TYR A 214 6.51 9.53 6.74
N PHE A 215 6.25 8.37 7.32
CA PHE A 215 6.27 7.10 6.60
C PHE A 215 4.84 6.59 6.38
N ARG A 216 4.46 6.48 5.11
CA ARG A 216 3.22 5.80 4.70
C ARG A 216 3.61 4.42 4.20
N PRO A 217 3.28 3.34 4.92
CA PRO A 217 3.76 2.01 4.57
C PRO A 217 3.05 1.44 3.33
N GLY A 218 1.86 1.94 2.98
CA GLY A 218 1.16 1.55 1.75
C GLY A 218 1.03 0.04 1.59
N ALA A 219 1.48 -0.47 0.45
CA ALA A 219 1.49 -1.90 0.11
C ALA A 219 2.34 -2.80 1.04
N LEU A 220 3.18 -2.24 1.92
CA LEU A 220 3.91 -3.05 2.92
C LEU A 220 3.01 -3.54 4.06
N MET A 221 1.88 -2.88 4.28
CA MET A 221 0.85 -3.36 5.19
C MET A 221 -0.10 -4.27 4.42
N ARG A 222 -0.35 -5.46 4.94
CA ARG A 222 -1.40 -6.33 4.39
C ARG A 222 -2.75 -5.67 4.69
N PRO A 223 -3.60 -5.41 3.68
CA PRO A 223 -4.92 -4.87 3.94
C PRO A 223 -5.82 -5.99 4.48
N ALA A 224 -6.93 -5.61 5.12
CA ALA A 224 -7.94 -6.56 5.61
C ALA A 224 -8.43 -7.49 4.48
N PHE A 225 -8.66 -6.92 3.29
CA PHE A 225 -9.03 -7.59 2.05
C PHE A 225 -8.54 -6.76 0.85
N LYS A 226 -8.45 -7.34 -0.35
CA LYS A 226 -8.27 -6.57 -1.59
C LYS A 226 -9.59 -6.31 -2.28
N GLN A 227 -10.53 -7.25 -2.20
CA GLN A 227 -11.88 -7.14 -2.76
C GLN A 227 -12.92 -7.65 -1.78
N MET A 228 -14.05 -6.96 -1.72
CA MET A 228 -15.22 -7.40 -0.94
C MET A 228 -16.50 -7.07 -1.68
N VAL A 229 -17.44 -8.02 -1.69
CA VAL A 229 -18.78 -7.84 -2.26
C VAL A 229 -19.80 -7.93 -1.14
N LEU A 230 -20.65 -6.92 -1.05
CA LEU A 230 -21.73 -6.82 -0.09
C LEU A 230 -23.08 -6.81 -0.81
N ASP A 231 -24.06 -7.49 -0.22
CA ASP A 231 -25.46 -7.46 -0.62
C ASP A 231 -26.18 -6.34 0.14
N VAL A 232 -26.95 -5.52 -0.57
CA VAL A 232 -27.74 -4.44 0.01
C VAL A 232 -29.11 -4.98 0.39
N ARG A 233 -29.41 -5.01 1.69
CA ARG A 233 -30.71 -5.39 2.22
C ARG A 233 -31.48 -4.16 2.70
N PRO A 234 -32.71 -3.96 2.23
CA PRO A 234 -33.58 -2.95 2.80
C PRO A 234 -33.97 -3.37 4.22
N THR A 235 -33.97 -2.42 5.15
CA THR A 235 -34.55 -2.62 6.49
C THR A 235 -35.82 -1.78 6.62
N ARG A 236 -36.60 -2.00 7.69
CA ARG A 236 -37.73 -1.13 8.01
C ARG A 236 -37.21 0.30 8.26
N GLY A 237 -37.55 1.23 7.36
CA GLY A 237 -37.13 2.63 7.41
C GLY A 237 -36.06 2.99 6.35
N SER A 238 -35.32 4.07 6.61
CA SER A 238 -34.23 4.54 5.74
C SER A 238 -32.93 3.74 5.89
N ALA A 239 -32.76 3.02 7.00
CA ALA A 239 -31.54 2.27 7.29
C ALA A 239 -31.32 1.11 6.30
N ARG A 240 -30.04 0.76 6.09
CA ARG A 240 -29.62 -0.32 5.20
C ARG A 240 -28.72 -1.29 5.93
N GLU A 241 -28.85 -2.55 5.54
CA GLU A 241 -27.95 -3.61 5.99
C GLU A 241 -27.09 -4.04 4.80
N LEU A 242 -25.79 -4.08 5.01
CA LEU A 242 -24.83 -4.61 4.03
C LEU A 242 -24.34 -5.95 4.54
N ARG A 243 -24.68 -7.00 3.81
CA ARG A 243 -24.28 -8.36 4.18
C ARG A 243 -23.12 -8.81 3.33
N MET A 244 -22.08 -9.35 3.97
CA MET A 244 -20.93 -9.87 3.25
C MET A 244 -21.31 -11.10 2.43
N LEU A 245 -21.01 -11.07 1.12
CA LEU A 245 -21.20 -12.20 0.22
C LEU A 245 -19.87 -12.89 -0.05
N GLU A 246 -18.87 -12.10 -0.43
CA GLU A 246 -17.55 -12.57 -0.87
C GLU A 246 -16.47 -11.62 -0.34
N THR A 247 -15.34 -12.19 0.05
CA THR A 247 -14.13 -11.45 0.42
C THR A 247 -12.92 -12.33 0.11
N ASP A 248 -11.85 -11.73 -0.40
CA ASP A 248 -10.56 -12.41 -0.58
C ASP A 248 -9.63 -12.25 0.64
N GLY A 249 -10.09 -11.52 1.65
CA GLY A 249 -9.39 -11.27 2.89
C GLY A 249 -9.59 -12.36 3.93
N GLU A 250 -8.54 -12.58 4.73
CA GLU A 250 -8.56 -13.47 5.91
C GLU A 250 -9.45 -12.91 7.04
N SER A 251 -9.87 -11.65 6.91
CA SER A 251 -10.61 -10.88 7.90
C SER A 251 -12.13 -11.04 7.81
N SER A 252 -12.67 -12.16 7.32
CA SER A 252 -14.11 -12.37 7.29
C SER A 252 -14.64 -12.47 8.73
N PRO A 253 -15.42 -11.49 9.23
CA PRO A 253 -16.07 -11.64 10.53
C PRO A 253 -17.08 -12.78 10.37
N GLY A 254 -16.79 -13.95 10.94
CA GLY A 254 -17.61 -15.18 10.97
C GLY A 254 -18.72 -15.30 9.92
N GLY A 255 -18.56 -16.21 8.94
CA GLY A 255 -19.49 -16.43 7.81
C GLY A 255 -20.88 -16.98 8.15
N SER A 256 -21.43 -16.69 9.33
CA SER A 256 -22.82 -16.99 9.66
C SER A 256 -23.78 -16.06 8.88
N ARG A 257 -25.02 -16.51 8.68
CA ARG A 257 -26.07 -15.71 8.03
C ARG A 257 -26.44 -14.43 8.79
N GLU A 258 -25.92 -14.25 10.01
CA GLU A 258 -26.29 -13.20 10.96
C GLU A 258 -25.25 -12.07 11.04
N THR A 259 -24.13 -12.17 10.33
CA THR A 259 -23.11 -11.10 10.32
C THR A 259 -23.41 -10.08 9.23
N TYR A 260 -23.67 -8.82 9.64
CA TYR A 260 -23.98 -7.73 8.71
C TYR A 260 -23.52 -6.37 9.25
N PHE A 261 -23.33 -5.42 8.34
CA PHE A 261 -23.07 -4.02 8.64
C PHE A 261 -24.37 -3.24 8.62
N ARG A 262 -24.66 -2.48 9.67
CA ARG A 262 -25.86 -1.64 9.76
C ARG A 262 -25.47 -0.17 9.85
N GLN A 263 -26.14 0.65 9.03
CA GLN A 263 -25.99 2.11 9.01
C GLN A 263 -26.46 2.75 10.32
#